data_AF-A0A9D0L4Z3-F1
#
_entry.id   AF-A0A9D0L4Z3-F1
#
_cell.length_a   1.000
_cell.length_b   1.000
_cell.length_c   1.000
_cell.angle_alpha   90.00
_cell.angle_beta   90.00
_cell.angle_gamma   90.00
#
_symmetry.space_group_name_H-M   'P 1'
#
loop_
_entity.id
_entity.type
_entity.pdbx_description
1 polymer ?
#
loop_
_entity_poly.entity_id
_entity_poly.type
_entity_poly.pdbx_seq_one_letter_code
_entity_poly.pdbx_strand_id
1 'polypeptide(L)'
;MTRAGLGPLRRAARHPPAPHRSRTWPSLWWLVVGLVAACAPAPPPTNAGASVRTPAPTALGPPIPDLVSSGDTTVTVLSRPSSDPMLPPPPRPRVVAATLSACRTAPACASVGRCSPAGNRCVAASYVDCRWVKGCVGGHCRIRDNQCEITSCAHSHGCSSEGLCAEKEGTCVVDTDAHCAASEACQQQGRCAAVEGRCVAATASHCRASDNCKQRGLCQLDGGACSAKSDSDCAASAACGRGVACHALSGRCATSCEKSDACARRGRCVAAPPQPGQPARCIANDEAQCERSDGCAARGQCSVMAGRCAAADNVDCGRSVLCLEQGKCTAKRGRCVALGDGECQRATVACGVEQRCVAAGGSCVKR
;
A
#
# COMPACT_ATOMS: atom_id res chain seq x y z
N MET A 1 -29.91 -3.15 -69.90
CA MET A 1 -30.92 -2.09 -69.76
C MET A 1 -30.42 -1.07 -68.74
N THR A 2 -30.15 0.12 -69.23
CA THR A 2 -29.56 1.30 -68.60
C THR A 2 -30.60 2.12 -67.83
N ARG A 3 -30.23 2.65 -66.65
CA ARG A 3 -30.73 3.89 -65.99
C ARG A 3 -29.97 4.01 -64.66
N ALA A 4 -29.04 4.92 -64.37
CA ALA A 4 -28.87 6.36 -64.62
C ALA A 4 -29.79 7.29 -63.80
N GLY A 5 -29.15 8.13 -62.97
CA GLY A 5 -29.62 9.40 -62.39
C GLY A 5 -30.06 9.32 -60.92
N LEU A 6 -29.73 10.22 -60.00
CA LEU A 6 -29.12 11.55 -60.00
C LEU A 6 -28.75 11.85 -58.52
N GLY A 7 -27.59 12.44 -58.22
CA GLY A 7 -27.36 13.16 -56.96
C GLY A 7 -27.82 14.63 -57.07
N PRO A 8 -27.26 15.58 -56.30
CA PRO A 8 -27.19 15.68 -54.84
C PRO A 8 -27.68 17.06 -54.36
N LEU A 9 -28.01 17.26 -53.07
CA LEU A 9 -28.12 18.62 -52.51
C LEU A 9 -27.49 18.76 -51.13
N ARG A 10 -26.49 19.66 -51.12
CA ARG A 10 -25.76 20.25 -50.00
C ARG A 10 -26.68 21.04 -49.08
N ARG A 11 -26.32 21.15 -47.79
CA ARG A 11 -26.39 22.41 -47.03
C ARG A 11 -25.37 22.40 -45.89
N ALA A 12 -24.32 23.19 -46.08
CA ALA A 12 -23.39 23.61 -45.05
C ALA A 12 -24.02 24.79 -44.28
N ALA A 13 -24.15 24.68 -42.96
CA ALA A 13 -24.48 25.81 -42.10
C ALA A 13 -23.18 26.41 -41.56
N ARG A 14 -22.89 27.65 -42.00
CA ARG A 14 -21.83 28.50 -41.45
C ARG A 14 -22.37 29.17 -40.19
N HIS A 15 -21.69 28.99 -39.06
CA HIS A 15 -21.89 29.81 -37.87
C HIS A 15 -21.05 31.09 -37.96
N PRO A 16 -21.59 32.26 -37.56
CA PRO A 16 -20.83 33.51 -37.46
C PRO A 16 -20.01 33.57 -36.15
N PRO A 17 -18.83 34.22 -36.14
CA PRO A 17 -18.06 34.46 -34.93
C PRO A 17 -18.66 35.61 -34.09
N ALA A 18 -18.69 35.42 -32.77
CA ALA A 18 -19.11 36.41 -31.79
C ALA A 18 -18.03 37.51 -31.56
N PRO A 19 -18.41 38.76 -31.26
CA PRO A 19 -17.47 39.85 -31.07
C PRO A 19 -16.74 39.81 -29.71
N HIS A 20 -15.43 40.02 -29.77
CA HIS A 20 -14.54 40.27 -28.64
C HIS A 20 -15.00 41.50 -27.83
N ARG A 21 -15.37 41.29 -26.56
CA ARG A 21 -15.42 42.37 -25.54
C ARG A 21 -14.10 42.42 -24.79
N SER A 22 -13.32 43.44 -25.09
CA SER A 22 -12.16 43.90 -24.31
C SER A 22 -12.61 44.36 -22.92
N ARG A 23 -12.33 43.56 -21.89
CA ARG A 23 -12.41 44.00 -20.49
C ARG A 23 -11.04 44.51 -20.06
N THR A 24 -10.94 45.83 -20.02
CA THR A 24 -9.91 46.58 -19.30
C THR A 24 -9.98 46.26 -17.81
N TRP A 25 -8.90 45.73 -17.24
CA TRP A 25 -8.73 45.56 -15.80
C TRP A 25 -7.99 46.80 -15.25
N PRO A 26 -8.51 47.48 -14.21
CA PRO A 26 -7.74 48.52 -13.55
C PRO A 26 -6.67 47.89 -12.65
N SER A 27 -5.46 48.41 -12.80
CA SER A 27 -4.28 48.13 -11.99
C SER A 27 -4.51 48.56 -10.54
N LEU A 28 -4.74 47.60 -9.65
CA LEU A 28 -4.70 47.82 -8.21
C LEU A 28 -3.31 47.45 -7.70
N TRP A 29 -2.49 48.50 -7.55
CA TRP A 29 -1.31 48.52 -6.71
C TRP A 29 -1.71 48.13 -5.29
N TRP A 30 -1.23 46.98 -4.81
CA TRP A 30 -1.25 46.65 -3.39
C TRP A 30 0.15 46.76 -2.81
N LEU A 31 0.23 47.61 -1.78
CA LEU A 31 1.35 47.81 -0.89
C LEU A 31 1.82 46.47 -0.30
N VAL A 32 3.09 46.14 -0.55
CA VAL A 32 3.83 45.12 0.18
C VAL A 32 4.30 45.76 1.49
N VAL A 33 3.55 45.56 2.57
CA VAL A 33 4.03 45.83 3.93
C VAL A 33 4.75 44.57 4.41
N GLY A 34 6.08 44.67 4.48
CA GLY A 34 6.95 43.61 4.98
C GLY A 34 6.82 43.44 6.48
N LEU A 35 6.27 42.30 6.92
CA LEU A 35 6.40 41.79 8.27
C LEU A 35 7.62 40.86 8.31
N VAL A 36 8.74 41.38 8.80
CA VAL A 36 9.94 40.60 9.14
C VAL A 36 9.68 39.98 10.52
N ALA A 37 9.18 38.75 10.54
CA ALA A 37 9.11 37.96 11.77
C ALA A 37 10.50 37.38 12.07
N ALA A 38 11.17 37.93 13.08
CA ALA A 38 12.42 37.41 13.61
C ALA A 38 12.18 36.03 14.25
N CYS A 39 12.73 34.97 13.65
CA CYS A 39 12.82 33.66 14.28
C CYS A 39 13.92 33.68 15.35
N ALA A 40 13.53 33.47 16.61
CA ALA A 40 14.47 33.19 17.69
C ALA A 40 15.07 31.77 17.54
N PRO A 41 16.37 31.57 17.88
CA PRO A 41 17.01 30.26 17.81
C PRO A 41 16.47 29.30 18.87
N ALA A 42 16.22 28.05 18.47
CA ALA A 42 15.82 26.96 19.36
C ALA A 42 16.93 26.62 20.38
N PRO A 43 16.58 26.28 21.65
CA PRO A 43 17.56 25.85 22.63
C PRO A 43 18.15 24.46 22.29
N PRO A 44 19.42 24.19 22.65
CA PRO A 44 20.07 22.92 22.38
C PRO A 44 19.47 21.76 23.21
N PRO A 45 19.51 20.52 22.70
CA PRO A 45 19.03 19.35 23.43
C PRO A 45 19.95 19.03 24.62
N THR A 46 19.36 18.96 25.81
CA THR A 46 20.01 18.46 27.03
C THR A 46 20.22 16.96 26.93
N ASN A 47 21.47 16.55 26.72
CA ASN A 47 21.93 15.15 26.82
C ASN A 47 21.90 14.69 28.27
N ALA A 48 20.87 13.92 28.66
CA ALA A 48 20.87 13.15 29.90
C ALA A 48 21.59 11.81 29.64
N GLY A 49 22.89 11.76 29.96
CA GLY A 49 23.68 10.54 29.95
C GLY A 49 23.29 9.63 31.13
N ALA A 50 22.52 8.58 30.86
CA ALA A 50 22.36 7.47 31.78
C ALA A 50 23.50 6.47 31.56
N SER A 51 24.48 6.50 32.47
CA SER A 51 25.59 5.56 32.53
C SER A 51 25.09 4.20 33.02
N VAL A 52 24.87 3.25 32.10
CA VAL A 52 24.53 1.87 32.43
C VAL A 52 25.81 1.13 32.77
N ARG A 53 25.99 0.82 34.06
CA ARG A 53 27.03 -0.09 34.56
C ARG A 53 26.78 -1.51 34.01
N THR A 54 27.74 -2.03 33.27
CA THR A 54 27.85 -3.44 32.90
C THR A 54 28.18 -4.31 34.12
N PRO A 55 27.48 -5.43 34.35
CA PRO A 55 27.90 -6.41 35.35
C PRO A 55 29.10 -7.24 34.87
N ALA A 56 29.99 -7.55 35.81
CA ALA A 56 31.21 -8.32 35.62
C ALA A 56 30.92 -9.80 35.25
N PRO A 57 31.80 -10.47 34.48
CA PRO A 57 31.63 -11.88 34.12
C PRO A 57 31.85 -12.78 35.34
N THR A 58 30.85 -13.62 35.63
CA THR A 58 30.92 -14.65 36.67
C THR A 58 31.73 -15.85 36.18
N ALA A 59 32.49 -16.42 37.11
CA ALA A 59 33.56 -17.37 36.92
C ALA A 59 33.16 -18.72 36.31
N LEU A 60 34.18 -19.29 35.65
CA LEU A 60 34.38 -20.64 35.14
C LEU A 60 33.75 -21.75 36.01
N GLY A 61 33.04 -22.67 35.34
CA GLY A 61 32.62 -23.95 35.91
C GLY A 61 33.78 -24.95 36.04
N PRO A 62 33.60 -26.01 36.85
CA PRO A 62 34.66 -26.96 37.18
C PRO A 62 35.07 -27.84 35.98
N PRO A 63 36.33 -28.34 35.96
CA PRO A 63 36.84 -29.16 34.88
C PRO A 63 36.14 -30.53 34.79
N ILE A 64 35.91 -30.96 33.55
CA ILE A 64 35.40 -32.29 33.20
C ILE A 64 36.53 -33.30 33.46
N PRO A 65 36.32 -34.40 34.20
CA PRO A 65 37.35 -35.43 34.38
C PRO A 65 37.56 -36.23 33.09
N ASP A 66 38.83 -36.43 32.76
CA ASP A 66 39.28 -37.26 31.64
C ASP A 66 38.79 -38.70 31.79
N LEU A 67 38.06 -39.20 30.79
CA LEU A 67 37.76 -40.62 30.64
C LEU A 67 39.05 -41.37 30.25
N VAL A 68 39.70 -41.95 31.25
CA VAL A 68 40.73 -42.96 31.06
C VAL A 68 40.06 -44.26 30.64
N SER A 69 40.21 -44.61 29.36
CA SER A 69 39.81 -45.90 28.80
C SER A 69 40.86 -46.96 29.16
N SER A 70 40.70 -47.59 30.34
CA SER A 70 41.46 -48.79 30.70
C SER A 70 40.84 -50.00 30.00
N GLY A 71 41.56 -50.51 29.00
CA GLY A 71 41.29 -51.81 28.39
C GLY A 71 41.65 -52.93 29.37
N ASP A 72 40.64 -53.67 29.80
CA ASP A 72 40.66 -55.11 30.08
C ASP A 72 39.39 -55.48 30.85
N THR A 73 38.31 -55.73 30.11
CA THR A 73 37.20 -56.53 30.64
C THR A 73 36.81 -57.55 29.59
N THR A 74 37.09 -58.81 29.91
CA THR A 74 36.59 -60.00 29.23
C THR A 74 35.06 -59.93 29.12
N VAL A 75 34.56 -59.83 27.89
CA VAL A 75 33.13 -59.84 27.60
C VAL A 75 32.63 -61.28 27.62
N THR A 76 31.94 -61.68 28.69
CA THR A 76 31.19 -62.92 28.72
C THR A 76 29.94 -62.76 27.85
N VAL A 77 29.94 -63.38 26.67
CA VAL A 77 28.78 -63.40 25.77
C VAL A 77 27.71 -64.33 26.36
N LEU A 78 26.79 -63.76 27.13
CA LEU A 78 25.53 -64.41 27.49
C LEU A 78 24.61 -64.38 26.27
N SER A 79 24.51 -65.50 25.58
CA SER A 79 23.54 -65.71 24.49
C SER A 79 22.13 -65.47 25.01
N ARG A 80 21.50 -64.36 24.59
CA ARG A 80 20.08 -64.09 24.86
C ARG A 80 19.21 -65.03 24.02
N PRO A 81 18.19 -65.68 24.61
CA PRO A 81 17.23 -66.49 23.87
C PRO A 81 16.41 -65.63 22.90
N SER A 82 16.31 -66.09 21.65
CA SER A 82 15.80 -65.39 20.47
C SER A 82 14.28 -65.21 20.38
N SER A 83 13.59 -64.92 21.49
CA SER A 83 12.13 -64.89 21.53
C SER A 83 11.51 -63.54 21.94
N ASP A 84 12.27 -62.45 21.96
CA ASP A 84 11.68 -61.12 22.17
C ASP A 84 10.93 -60.63 20.91
N PRO A 85 9.62 -60.32 21.00
CA PRO A 85 8.86 -59.79 19.88
C PRO A 85 9.42 -58.43 19.45
N MET A 86 9.73 -58.29 18.15
CA MET A 86 10.19 -57.03 17.56
C MET A 86 9.15 -55.94 17.82
N LEU A 87 9.49 -55.01 18.71
CA LEU A 87 8.70 -53.79 18.90
C LEU A 87 8.65 -53.01 17.57
N PRO A 88 7.47 -52.46 17.19
CA PRO A 88 7.36 -51.64 16.00
C PRO A 88 8.33 -50.45 16.11
N PRO A 89 8.93 -50.01 14.98
CA PRO A 89 9.83 -48.88 14.99
C PRO A 89 9.11 -47.63 15.55
N PRO A 90 9.78 -46.81 16.37
CA PRO A 90 9.16 -45.62 16.94
C PRO A 90 8.65 -44.69 15.83
N PRO A 91 7.51 -44.00 16.05
CA PRO A 91 6.99 -43.05 15.07
C PRO A 91 8.04 -41.97 14.77
N ARG A 92 8.22 -41.65 13.48
CA ARG A 92 9.16 -40.60 13.07
C ARG A 92 8.80 -39.28 13.78
N PRO A 93 9.76 -38.58 14.39
CA PRO A 93 9.48 -37.32 15.07
C PRO A 93 8.85 -36.34 14.07
N ARG A 94 7.75 -35.68 14.47
CA ARG A 94 7.07 -34.69 13.64
C ARG A 94 8.02 -33.53 13.38
N VAL A 95 8.26 -33.25 12.11
CA VAL A 95 9.07 -32.11 11.68
C VAL A 95 8.25 -30.84 11.95
N VAL A 96 8.62 -30.09 13.00
CA VAL A 96 7.95 -28.83 13.35
C VAL A 96 8.41 -27.75 12.38
N ALA A 97 7.46 -27.02 11.80
CA ALA A 97 7.76 -25.87 10.95
C ALA A 97 8.46 -24.78 11.78
N ALA A 98 9.48 -24.16 11.20
CA ALA A 98 10.15 -23.03 11.84
C ALA A 98 9.19 -21.84 11.91
N THR A 99 9.13 -21.17 13.05
CA THR A 99 8.34 -19.93 13.20
C THR A 99 9.21 -18.72 12.89
N LEU A 100 8.58 -17.61 12.52
CA LEU A 100 9.30 -16.35 12.28
C LEU A 100 10.06 -15.87 13.52
N SER A 101 9.47 -16.04 14.71
CA SER A 101 10.13 -15.70 15.97
C SER A 101 11.36 -16.57 16.20
N ALA A 102 11.24 -17.89 16.03
CA ALA A 102 12.36 -18.82 16.20
C ALA A 102 13.53 -18.50 15.24
N CYS A 103 13.23 -18.20 13.97
CA CYS A 103 14.27 -17.85 13.00
C CYS A 103 14.95 -16.52 13.31
N ARG A 104 14.21 -15.50 13.74
CA ARG A 104 14.80 -14.20 14.09
C ARG A 104 15.69 -14.24 15.33
N THR A 105 15.39 -15.13 16.28
CA THR A 105 16.23 -15.33 17.47
C THR A 105 17.37 -16.33 17.24
N ALA A 106 17.36 -17.05 16.11
CA ALA A 106 18.40 -18.03 15.82
C ALA A 106 19.75 -17.32 15.53
N PRO A 107 20.89 -17.89 15.96
CA PRO A 107 22.21 -17.34 15.67
C PRO A 107 22.46 -17.14 14.16
N ALA A 108 21.90 -18.03 13.34
CA ALA A 108 22.00 -17.97 11.88
C ALA A 108 21.35 -16.71 11.26
N CYS A 109 20.40 -16.07 11.95
CA CYS A 109 19.85 -14.80 11.50
C CYS A 109 20.90 -13.68 11.57
N ALA A 110 21.64 -13.58 12.68
CA ALA A 110 22.67 -12.55 12.84
C ALA A 110 23.95 -12.85 12.02
N SER A 111 24.30 -14.13 11.82
CA SER A 111 25.55 -14.49 11.15
C SER A 111 25.44 -14.58 9.62
N VAL A 112 24.33 -15.14 9.11
CA VAL A 112 24.15 -15.44 7.68
C VAL A 112 22.77 -15.00 7.15
N GLY A 113 22.03 -14.21 7.93
CA GLY A 113 20.76 -13.60 7.52
C GLY A 113 19.62 -14.60 7.35
N ARG A 114 19.69 -15.77 7.97
CA ARG A 114 18.61 -16.77 7.94
C ARG A 114 17.52 -16.42 8.96
N CYS A 115 16.78 -15.36 8.69
CA CYS A 115 15.82 -14.77 9.64
C CYS A 115 14.34 -15.11 9.34
N SER A 116 14.05 -15.72 8.18
CA SER A 116 12.69 -16.03 7.74
C SER A 116 12.43 -17.54 7.68
N PRO A 117 11.23 -18.02 8.02
CA PRO A 117 10.92 -19.44 7.99
C PRO A 117 10.59 -19.91 6.56
N ALA A 118 11.12 -21.08 6.17
CA ALA A 118 10.74 -21.78 4.96
C ALA A 118 10.60 -23.29 5.27
N GLY A 119 9.38 -23.71 5.56
CA GLY A 119 9.12 -25.06 6.07
C GLY A 119 9.70 -25.23 7.47
N ASN A 120 10.62 -26.17 7.65
CA ASN A 120 11.26 -26.47 8.94
C ASN A 120 12.64 -25.81 9.14
N ARG A 121 13.06 -24.94 8.22
CA ARG A 121 14.36 -24.30 8.23
C ARG A 121 14.22 -22.79 8.19
N CYS A 122 15.26 -22.11 8.67
CA CYS A 122 15.40 -20.67 8.54
C CYS A 122 16.23 -20.35 7.29
N VAL A 123 15.82 -19.33 6.55
CA VAL A 123 16.39 -18.90 5.27
C VAL A 123 16.47 -17.38 5.22
N ALA A 124 17.33 -16.85 4.37
CA ALA A 124 17.24 -15.46 3.89
C ALA A 124 16.21 -15.44 2.75
N ALA A 125 14.95 -15.12 3.07
CA ALA A 125 13.86 -15.07 2.10
C ALA A 125 13.81 -13.73 1.35
N SER A 126 14.35 -12.67 1.96
CA SER A 126 14.43 -11.36 1.35
C SER A 126 15.61 -10.57 1.89
N TYR A 127 15.96 -9.46 1.24
CA TYR A 127 17.08 -8.62 1.67
C TYR A 127 16.84 -8.00 3.07
N VAL A 128 15.58 -7.93 3.52
CA VAL A 128 15.23 -7.54 4.89
C VAL A 128 15.85 -8.47 5.93
N ASP A 129 16.14 -9.73 5.57
CA ASP A 129 16.83 -10.66 6.46
C ASP A 129 18.34 -10.38 6.50
N CYS A 130 18.93 -9.88 5.42
CA CYS A 130 20.36 -9.56 5.33
C CYS A 130 20.77 -8.31 6.10
N ARG A 131 19.84 -7.40 6.41
CA ARG A 131 20.15 -6.18 7.16
C ARG A 131 20.72 -6.42 8.56
N TRP A 132 20.53 -7.62 9.11
CA TRP A 132 20.97 -8.01 10.44
C TRP A 132 22.39 -8.59 10.46
N VAL A 133 22.95 -8.88 9.29
CA VAL A 133 24.30 -9.40 9.15
C VAL A 133 25.29 -8.24 9.20
N LYS A 134 26.24 -8.28 10.15
CA LYS A 134 27.21 -7.20 10.39
C LYS A 134 28.01 -6.79 9.14
N GLY A 135 28.25 -7.73 8.22
CA GLY A 135 28.96 -7.47 6.96
C GLY A 135 28.09 -6.99 5.79
N CYS A 136 26.76 -6.91 5.96
CA CYS A 136 25.83 -6.42 4.93
C CYS A 136 25.44 -4.95 5.11
N VAL A 137 26.05 -4.26 6.07
CA VAL A 137 25.83 -2.83 6.30
C VAL A 137 26.27 -2.05 5.06
N GLY A 138 25.44 -1.12 4.58
CA GLY A 138 25.79 -0.27 3.43
C GLY A 138 25.54 -0.88 2.05
N GLY A 139 24.87 -2.05 1.96
CA GLY A 139 24.41 -2.59 0.66
C GLY A 139 25.22 -3.75 0.11
N HIS A 140 26.35 -4.10 0.72
CA HIS A 140 27.37 -5.06 0.22
C HIS A 140 26.97 -6.54 0.26
N CYS A 141 25.72 -6.88 -0.03
CA CYS A 141 25.25 -8.26 0.03
C CYS A 141 24.26 -8.64 -1.07
N ARG A 142 24.25 -9.93 -1.38
CA ARG A 142 23.23 -10.59 -2.18
C ARG A 142 22.74 -11.85 -1.47
N ILE A 143 21.59 -12.36 -1.88
CA ILE A 143 21.08 -13.65 -1.40
C ILE A 143 21.56 -14.73 -2.36
N ARG A 144 22.24 -15.74 -1.82
CA ARG A 144 22.65 -16.95 -2.53
C ARG A 144 22.43 -18.14 -1.62
N ASP A 145 21.89 -19.24 -2.14
CA ASP A 145 21.69 -20.48 -1.37
C ASP A 145 20.93 -20.27 -0.05
N ASN A 146 19.91 -19.40 -0.06
CA ASN A 146 19.10 -19.03 1.10
C ASN A 146 19.90 -18.39 2.27
N GLN A 147 21.02 -17.75 1.98
CA GLN A 147 21.84 -17.01 2.94
C GLN A 147 22.36 -15.71 2.33
N CYS A 148 22.79 -14.79 3.19
CA CYS A 148 23.39 -13.54 2.77
C CYS A 148 24.89 -13.74 2.53
N GLU A 149 25.34 -13.41 1.34
CA GLU A 149 26.74 -13.45 0.90
C GLU A 149 27.23 -12.00 0.77
N ILE A 150 28.33 -11.68 1.46
CA ILE A 150 29.01 -10.38 1.35
C ILE A 150 29.71 -10.31 0.00
N THR A 151 29.54 -9.21 -0.71
CA THR A 151 30.06 -9.02 -2.07
C THR A 151 30.30 -7.53 -2.36
N SER A 152 30.94 -7.22 -3.49
CA SER A 152 31.14 -5.83 -3.92
C SER A 152 29.83 -5.16 -4.32
N CYS A 153 29.79 -3.82 -4.34
CA CYS A 153 28.59 -3.09 -4.77
C CYS A 153 28.09 -3.54 -6.15
N ALA A 154 28.99 -3.77 -7.11
CA ALA A 154 28.65 -4.21 -8.47
C ALA A 154 27.90 -5.56 -8.55
N HIS A 155 28.05 -6.43 -7.55
CA HIS A 155 27.37 -7.72 -7.49
C HIS A 155 26.32 -7.80 -6.37
N SER A 156 26.10 -6.68 -5.68
CA SER A 156 25.11 -6.59 -4.63
C SER A 156 23.69 -6.62 -5.18
N HIS A 157 22.74 -7.03 -4.35
CA HIS A 157 21.32 -6.89 -4.66
C HIS A 157 20.95 -5.41 -4.90
N GLY A 158 21.57 -4.47 -4.17
CA GLY A 158 21.33 -3.04 -4.35
C GLY A 158 21.68 -2.54 -5.75
N CYS A 159 22.74 -3.08 -6.35
CA CYS A 159 23.11 -2.76 -7.73
C CYS A 159 22.08 -3.28 -8.73
N SER A 160 21.73 -4.56 -8.68
CA SER A 160 20.76 -5.14 -9.64
C SER A 160 19.36 -4.56 -9.48
N SER A 161 18.92 -4.24 -8.26
CA SER A 161 17.56 -3.74 -8.00
C SER A 161 17.41 -2.23 -8.13
N GLU A 162 18.34 -1.44 -7.58
CA GLU A 162 18.22 0.02 -7.43
C GLU A 162 19.37 0.81 -8.07
N GLY A 163 20.34 0.16 -8.74
CA GLY A 163 21.49 0.81 -9.38
C GLY A 163 22.58 1.26 -8.40
N LEU A 164 22.62 0.74 -7.17
CA LEU A 164 23.64 1.05 -6.17
C LEU A 164 24.94 0.27 -6.43
N CYS A 165 25.60 0.55 -7.56
CA CYS A 165 26.72 -0.26 -8.05
C CYS A 165 28.11 0.29 -7.72
N ALA A 166 28.23 1.56 -7.30
CA ALA A 166 29.51 2.19 -6.95
C ALA A 166 29.76 2.18 -5.45
N GLU A 167 31.02 2.10 -5.03
CA GLU A 167 31.42 2.26 -3.64
C GLU A 167 31.86 3.70 -3.36
N LYS A 168 31.28 4.32 -2.34
CA LYS A 168 31.67 5.63 -1.84
C LYS A 168 31.57 5.65 -0.32
N GLU A 169 32.68 5.96 0.35
CA GLU A 169 32.76 6.01 1.83
C GLU A 169 32.25 4.72 2.50
N GLY A 170 32.60 3.56 1.92
CA GLY A 170 32.18 2.24 2.42
C GLY A 170 30.70 1.91 2.22
N THR A 171 29.96 2.70 1.43
CA THR A 171 28.54 2.48 1.12
C THR A 171 28.32 2.33 -0.38
N CYS A 172 27.35 1.50 -0.77
CA CYS A 172 26.94 1.37 -2.16
C CYS A 172 26.02 2.52 -2.58
N VAL A 173 26.38 3.22 -3.66
CA VAL A 173 25.70 4.42 -4.16
C VAL A 173 25.41 4.32 -5.66
N VAL A 174 24.44 5.10 -6.12
CA VAL A 174 24.26 5.40 -7.55
C VAL A 174 25.25 6.50 -7.92
N ASP A 175 25.98 6.32 -9.02
CA ASP A 175 27.00 7.26 -9.49
C ASP A 175 26.78 7.66 -10.95
N THR A 176 26.41 6.69 -11.80
CA THR A 176 26.19 6.92 -13.23
C THR A 176 24.83 6.41 -13.70
N ASP A 177 24.34 6.97 -14.81
CA ASP A 177 23.14 6.49 -15.50
C ASP A 177 23.26 5.01 -15.89
N ALA A 178 24.47 4.52 -16.18
CA ALA A 178 24.71 3.12 -16.52
C ALA A 178 24.30 2.18 -15.36
N HIS A 179 24.53 2.59 -14.11
CA HIS A 179 24.09 1.80 -12.96
C HIS A 179 22.56 1.74 -12.88
N CYS A 180 21.88 2.85 -13.13
CA CYS A 180 20.42 2.89 -13.15
C CYS A 180 19.84 2.10 -14.32
N ALA A 181 20.38 2.26 -15.52
CA ALA A 181 19.92 1.61 -16.74
C ALA A 181 19.99 0.08 -16.65
N ALA A 182 20.99 -0.46 -15.94
CA ALA A 182 21.14 -1.89 -15.73
C ALA A 182 20.22 -2.45 -14.62
N SER A 183 19.54 -1.60 -13.84
CA SER A 183 18.75 -2.01 -12.69
C SER A 183 17.31 -2.44 -13.02
N GLU A 184 16.72 -3.27 -12.17
CA GLU A 184 15.30 -3.61 -12.20
C GLU A 184 14.42 -2.37 -12.02
N ALA A 185 14.84 -1.38 -11.23
CA ALA A 185 14.14 -0.10 -11.09
C ALA A 185 13.97 0.63 -12.44
N CYS A 186 14.97 0.57 -13.33
CA CYS A 186 14.82 1.11 -14.68
C CYS A 186 13.83 0.29 -15.50
N GLN A 187 13.99 -1.04 -15.56
CA GLN A 187 13.13 -1.92 -16.35
C GLN A 187 11.66 -1.86 -15.90
N GLN A 188 11.42 -1.96 -14.60
CA GLN A 188 10.09 -2.00 -14.01
C GLN A 188 9.45 -0.62 -13.90
N GLN A 189 10.22 0.41 -13.50
CA GLN A 189 9.68 1.70 -13.08
C GLN A 189 10.11 2.89 -13.94
N GLY A 190 10.97 2.69 -14.93
CA GLY A 190 11.53 3.77 -15.76
C GLY A 190 12.54 4.64 -15.02
N ARG A 191 13.06 4.20 -13.86
CA ARG A 191 14.06 4.93 -13.08
C ARG A 191 15.47 4.69 -13.63
N CYS A 192 15.76 5.26 -14.80
CA CYS A 192 16.95 4.94 -15.59
C CYS A 192 18.08 5.99 -15.53
N ALA A 193 17.91 7.11 -14.82
CA ALA A 193 18.93 8.16 -14.71
C ALA A 193 19.37 8.37 -13.26
N ALA A 194 20.66 8.64 -13.06
CA ALA A 194 21.28 8.95 -11.78
C ALA A 194 21.14 10.45 -11.47
N VAL A 195 20.39 10.77 -10.42
CA VAL A 195 20.20 12.13 -9.93
C VAL A 195 20.33 12.11 -8.40
N GLU A 196 21.27 12.90 -7.87
CA GLU A 196 21.50 13.04 -6.42
C GLU A 196 21.66 11.69 -5.68
N GLY A 197 22.43 10.76 -6.28
CA GLY A 197 22.69 9.45 -5.70
C GLY A 197 21.51 8.48 -5.75
N ARG A 198 20.48 8.77 -6.57
CA ARG A 198 19.29 7.92 -6.73
C ARG A 198 18.96 7.72 -8.20
N CYS A 199 18.38 6.57 -8.52
CA CYS A 199 17.78 6.36 -9.84
C CYS A 199 16.41 7.03 -9.93
N VAL A 200 16.16 7.81 -10.98
CA VAL A 200 14.90 8.51 -11.25
C VAL A 200 14.52 8.39 -12.73
N ALA A 201 13.25 8.65 -13.05
CA ALA A 201 12.84 8.86 -14.42
C ALA A 201 13.22 10.30 -14.81
N ALA A 202 14.15 10.47 -15.75
CA ALA A 202 14.55 11.79 -16.25
C ALA A 202 13.86 12.17 -17.57
N THR A 203 13.35 11.20 -18.32
CA THR A 203 12.71 11.42 -19.61
C THR A 203 11.41 10.62 -19.74
N ALA A 204 10.48 11.10 -20.57
CA ALA A 204 9.28 10.34 -20.91
C ALA A 204 9.60 9.01 -21.61
N SER A 205 10.75 8.92 -22.31
CA SER A 205 11.20 7.67 -22.92
C SER A 205 11.48 6.58 -21.88
N HIS A 206 12.07 6.95 -20.73
CA HIS A 206 12.29 5.98 -19.64
C HIS A 206 10.96 5.40 -19.14
N CYS A 207 9.95 6.24 -18.99
CA CYS A 207 8.62 5.78 -18.58
C CYS A 207 7.96 4.87 -19.61
N ARG A 208 7.98 5.26 -20.89
CA ARG A 208 7.36 4.45 -21.96
C ARG A 208 8.02 3.09 -22.16
N ALA A 209 9.34 2.99 -21.95
CA ALA A 209 10.06 1.73 -22.06
C ALA A 209 9.77 0.77 -20.89
N SER A 210 9.33 1.30 -19.74
CA SER A 210 9.14 0.54 -18.51
C SER A 210 7.97 -0.44 -18.56
N ASP A 211 8.07 -1.51 -17.77
CA ASP A 211 6.97 -2.47 -17.60
C ASP A 211 5.77 -1.85 -16.89
N ASN A 212 5.97 -0.89 -15.98
CA ASN A 212 4.86 -0.13 -15.40
C ASN A 212 4.02 0.62 -16.45
N CYS A 213 4.62 1.13 -17.53
CA CYS A 213 3.84 1.69 -18.64
C CYS A 213 3.02 0.59 -19.33
N LYS A 214 3.65 -0.52 -19.73
CA LYS A 214 2.97 -1.64 -20.43
C LYS A 214 1.86 -2.28 -19.59
N GLN A 215 2.11 -2.50 -18.30
CA GLN A 215 1.21 -3.23 -17.41
C GLN A 215 0.16 -2.34 -16.76
N ARG A 216 0.52 -1.09 -16.46
CA ARG A 216 -0.27 -0.20 -15.58
C ARG A 216 -0.52 1.19 -16.14
N GLY A 217 -0.07 1.49 -17.37
CA GLY A 217 -0.30 2.77 -18.05
C GLY A 217 0.48 3.95 -17.48
N LEU A 218 1.53 3.71 -16.69
CA LEU A 218 2.37 4.78 -16.12
C LEU A 218 3.42 5.25 -17.15
N CYS A 219 2.97 5.90 -18.21
CA CYS A 219 3.78 6.15 -19.41
C CYS A 219 4.38 7.56 -19.52
N GLN A 220 4.01 8.50 -18.64
CA GLN A 220 4.44 9.89 -18.70
C GLN A 220 5.31 10.29 -17.51
N LEU A 221 6.28 11.16 -17.75
CA LEU A 221 7.15 11.71 -16.71
C LEU A 221 6.42 12.75 -15.85
N ASP A 222 6.54 12.63 -14.53
CA ASP A 222 5.98 13.54 -13.54
C ASP A 222 6.85 13.59 -12.28
N GLY A 223 7.49 14.72 -12.02
CA GLY A 223 8.28 14.91 -10.78
C GLY A 223 9.36 13.86 -10.54
N GLY A 224 10.04 13.37 -11.59
CA GLY A 224 11.07 12.33 -11.49
C GLY A 224 10.55 10.89 -11.43
N ALA A 225 9.24 10.69 -11.59
CA ALA A 225 8.58 9.38 -11.58
C ALA A 225 7.66 9.20 -12.79
N CYS A 226 7.21 7.97 -13.01
CA CYS A 226 6.30 7.64 -14.10
C CYS A 226 4.83 7.62 -13.62
N SER A 227 3.96 8.22 -14.41
CA SER A 227 2.54 8.44 -14.09
C SER A 227 1.66 8.31 -15.33
N ALA A 228 0.36 8.06 -15.13
CA ALA A 228 -0.66 8.16 -16.17
C ALA A 228 -1.25 9.58 -16.18
N LYS A 229 -1.05 10.34 -17.26
CA LYS A 229 -1.58 11.72 -17.38
C LYS A 229 -2.85 11.78 -18.21
N SER A 230 -3.18 10.71 -18.92
CA SER A 230 -4.31 10.63 -19.84
C SER A 230 -4.92 9.23 -19.89
N ASP A 231 -6.21 9.16 -20.25
CA ASP A 231 -6.89 7.89 -20.50
C ASP A 231 -6.20 7.09 -21.61
N SER A 232 -5.53 7.75 -22.57
CA SER A 232 -4.71 7.06 -23.58
C SER A 232 -3.53 6.31 -22.99
N ASP A 233 -2.88 6.84 -21.93
CA ASP A 233 -1.81 6.10 -21.25
C ASP A 233 -2.37 4.82 -20.62
N CYS A 234 -3.58 4.89 -20.07
CA CYS A 234 -4.25 3.76 -19.44
C CYS A 234 -4.82 2.75 -20.43
N ALA A 235 -5.41 3.21 -21.54
CA ALA A 235 -6.01 2.39 -22.57
C ALA A 235 -4.99 1.43 -23.21
N ALA A 236 -3.74 1.86 -23.34
CA ALA A 236 -2.66 1.03 -23.87
C ALA A 236 -2.15 -0.04 -22.88
N SER A 237 -2.59 -0.02 -21.62
CA SER A 237 -2.09 -0.92 -20.58
C SER A 237 -2.77 -2.28 -20.58
N ALA A 238 -2.03 -3.32 -20.19
CA ALA A 238 -2.58 -4.66 -19.99
C ALA A 238 -3.70 -4.70 -18.93
N ALA A 239 -3.64 -3.83 -17.91
CA ALA A 239 -4.71 -3.70 -16.92
C ALA A 239 -6.03 -3.20 -17.53
N CYS A 240 -5.97 -2.28 -18.50
CA CYS A 240 -7.16 -1.88 -19.25
C CYS A 240 -7.63 -2.96 -20.21
N GLY A 241 -6.73 -3.71 -20.86
CA GLY A 241 -7.09 -4.85 -21.70
C GLY A 241 -7.90 -5.94 -20.96
N ARG A 242 -7.75 -6.03 -19.63
CA ARG A 242 -8.56 -6.88 -18.74
C ARG A 242 -9.82 -6.20 -18.17
N GLY A 243 -10.13 -4.98 -18.60
CA GLY A 243 -11.29 -4.19 -18.16
C GLY A 243 -11.16 -3.58 -16.76
N VAL A 244 -9.95 -3.55 -16.16
CA VAL A 244 -9.77 -3.14 -14.77
C VAL A 244 -9.52 -1.64 -14.63
N ALA A 245 -8.52 -1.10 -15.32
CA ALA A 245 -8.01 0.25 -15.08
C ALA A 245 -7.72 1.01 -16.39
N CYS A 246 -8.75 1.67 -16.93
CA CYS A 246 -8.72 2.31 -18.25
C CYS A 246 -8.70 3.84 -18.21
N HIS A 247 -8.82 4.46 -17.03
CA HIS A 247 -8.94 5.92 -16.90
C HIS A 247 -7.83 6.48 -16.02
N ALA A 248 -7.24 7.60 -16.45
CA ALA A 248 -6.23 8.28 -15.68
C ALA A 248 -6.86 9.07 -14.53
N LEU A 249 -6.46 8.70 -13.31
CA LEU A 249 -6.90 9.34 -12.08
C LEU A 249 -5.70 9.46 -11.12
N SER A 250 -5.30 10.69 -10.80
CA SER A 250 -4.17 10.98 -9.88
C SER A 250 -2.82 10.42 -10.34
N GLY A 251 -2.50 10.50 -11.63
CA GLY A 251 -1.23 9.95 -12.09
C GLY A 251 -1.21 8.41 -12.15
N ARG A 252 -2.36 7.74 -11.99
CA ARG A 252 -2.50 6.28 -12.04
C ARG A 252 -3.69 5.89 -12.90
N CYS A 253 -3.67 4.67 -13.40
CA CYS A 253 -4.85 4.10 -14.05
C CYS A 253 -5.79 3.51 -13.01
N ALA A 254 -7.08 3.80 -13.18
CA ALA A 254 -8.18 3.33 -12.36
C ALA A 254 -9.38 2.97 -13.24
N THR A 255 -10.34 2.26 -12.66
CA THR A 255 -11.68 2.15 -13.24
C THR A 255 -12.33 3.55 -13.27
N SER A 256 -13.23 3.82 -14.23
CA SER A 256 -13.98 5.08 -14.21
C SER A 256 -14.76 5.19 -12.90
N CYS A 257 -14.95 6.42 -12.42
CA CYS A 257 -15.71 6.62 -11.18
C CYS A 257 -17.11 6.02 -11.30
N GLU A 258 -17.76 6.13 -12.46
CA GLU A 258 -19.08 5.56 -12.75
C GLU A 258 -19.16 4.04 -12.57
N LYS A 259 -18.10 3.29 -12.93
CA LYS A 259 -18.06 1.83 -12.82
C LYS A 259 -17.39 1.33 -11.54
N SER A 260 -17.04 2.24 -10.64
CA SER A 260 -16.30 1.91 -9.41
C SER A 260 -17.23 1.53 -8.27
N ASP A 261 -16.71 0.76 -7.31
CA ASP A 261 -17.37 0.52 -6.01
C ASP A 261 -17.71 1.82 -5.27
N ALA A 262 -16.93 2.89 -5.50
CA ALA A 262 -17.22 4.19 -4.91
C ALA A 262 -18.53 4.79 -5.45
N CYS A 263 -18.86 4.56 -6.72
CA CYS A 263 -20.15 4.94 -7.29
C CYS A 263 -21.25 4.03 -6.75
N ALA A 264 -21.16 2.71 -6.98
CA ALA A 264 -22.21 1.77 -6.59
C ALA A 264 -22.56 1.85 -5.09
N ARG A 265 -21.55 1.86 -4.21
CA ARG A 265 -21.79 1.78 -2.75
C ARG A 265 -21.92 3.13 -2.05
N ARG A 266 -21.40 4.21 -2.64
CA ARG A 266 -21.25 5.50 -1.96
C ARG A 266 -21.71 6.69 -2.78
N GLY A 267 -22.28 6.47 -3.97
CA GLY A 267 -22.79 7.49 -4.87
C GLY A 267 -21.70 8.45 -5.39
N ARG A 268 -20.44 8.04 -5.36
CA ARG A 268 -19.31 8.85 -5.82
C ARG A 268 -18.94 8.47 -7.23
N CYS A 269 -19.69 9.01 -8.19
CA CYS A 269 -19.63 8.57 -9.59
C CYS A 269 -18.81 9.49 -10.50
N VAL A 270 -18.38 10.65 -10.01
CA VAL A 270 -17.67 11.65 -10.82
C VAL A 270 -16.26 11.87 -10.30
N ALA A 271 -15.28 11.99 -11.19
CA ALA A 271 -13.93 12.37 -10.82
C ALA A 271 -13.90 13.81 -10.29
N ALA A 272 -13.36 14.01 -9.09
CA ALA A 272 -13.18 15.35 -8.54
C ALA A 272 -12.25 16.18 -9.44
N PRO A 273 -12.48 17.50 -9.55
CA PRO A 273 -11.55 18.37 -10.24
C PRO A 273 -10.16 18.29 -9.59
N PRO A 274 -9.07 18.39 -10.38
CA PRO A 274 -7.72 18.32 -9.86
C PRO A 274 -7.47 19.46 -8.87
N GLN A 275 -6.91 19.14 -7.70
CA GLN A 275 -6.53 20.12 -6.67
C GLN A 275 -5.04 19.95 -6.33
N PRO A 276 -4.26 21.04 -6.18
CA PRO A 276 -2.85 20.96 -5.78
C PRO A 276 -2.66 20.17 -4.50
N GLY A 277 -1.75 19.19 -4.52
CA GLY A 277 -1.42 18.38 -3.35
C GLY A 277 -2.50 17.38 -2.91
N GLN A 278 -3.61 17.22 -3.64
CA GLN A 278 -4.63 16.22 -3.33
C GLN A 278 -4.73 15.16 -4.42
N PRO A 279 -4.87 13.87 -4.04
CA PRO A 279 -5.19 12.85 -5.01
C PRO A 279 -6.60 13.10 -5.56
N ALA A 280 -6.75 12.99 -6.87
CA ALA A 280 -8.04 12.84 -7.52
C ALA A 280 -8.78 11.62 -6.92
N ARG A 281 -10.06 11.86 -6.66
CA ARG A 281 -10.95 10.94 -5.97
C ARG A 281 -12.31 11.00 -6.64
N CYS A 282 -13.09 9.95 -6.51
CA CYS A 282 -14.48 10.03 -6.93
C CYS A 282 -15.30 10.79 -5.87
N ILE A 283 -16.19 11.66 -6.32
CA ILE A 283 -17.12 12.47 -5.52
C ILE A 283 -18.54 12.29 -6.02
N ALA A 284 -19.49 12.61 -5.16
CA ALA A 284 -20.88 12.83 -5.56
C ALA A 284 -21.03 14.32 -5.93
N ASN A 285 -21.54 14.61 -7.12
CA ASN A 285 -21.82 16.00 -7.54
C ASN A 285 -23.31 16.33 -7.64
N ASP A 286 -24.18 15.32 -7.60
CA ASP A 286 -25.63 15.45 -7.61
C ASP A 286 -26.31 14.40 -6.73
N GLU A 287 -27.56 14.67 -6.34
CA GLU A 287 -28.36 13.80 -5.47
C GLU A 287 -28.71 12.48 -6.17
N ALA A 288 -28.92 12.49 -7.49
CA ALA A 288 -29.27 11.29 -8.24
C ALA A 288 -28.19 10.21 -8.16
N GLN A 289 -26.91 10.57 -8.00
CA GLN A 289 -25.83 9.62 -7.73
C GLN A 289 -25.91 9.01 -6.34
N CYS A 290 -26.27 9.81 -5.34
CA CYS A 290 -26.45 9.34 -3.97
C CYS A 290 -27.66 8.43 -3.86
N GLU A 291 -28.78 8.80 -4.47
CA GLU A 291 -30.03 8.05 -4.47
C GLU A 291 -29.90 6.67 -5.11
N ARG A 292 -29.12 6.54 -6.19
CA ARG A 292 -28.84 5.26 -6.84
C ARG A 292 -27.85 4.36 -6.07
N SER A 293 -27.25 4.85 -4.99
CA SER A 293 -26.20 4.12 -4.28
C SER A 293 -26.76 3.20 -3.19
N ASP A 294 -26.05 2.10 -2.93
CA ASP A 294 -26.37 1.20 -1.81
C ASP A 294 -26.35 1.95 -0.47
N GLY A 295 -25.54 3.02 -0.36
CA GLY A 295 -25.44 3.86 0.82
C GLY A 295 -26.73 4.61 1.13
N CYS A 296 -27.48 5.02 0.11
CA CYS A 296 -28.80 5.62 0.30
C CYS A 296 -29.79 4.58 0.84
N ALA A 297 -29.97 3.47 0.13
CA ALA A 297 -30.90 2.41 0.55
C ALA A 297 -30.57 1.84 1.94
N ALA A 298 -29.29 1.59 2.23
CA ALA A 298 -28.89 0.97 3.48
C ALA A 298 -28.84 1.96 4.66
N ARG A 299 -28.36 3.19 4.45
CA ARG A 299 -27.99 4.12 5.55
C ARG A 299 -28.61 5.51 5.46
N GLY A 300 -29.46 5.77 4.47
CA GLY A 300 -30.08 7.07 4.25
C GLY A 300 -29.05 8.12 3.83
N GLN A 301 -27.99 7.72 3.14
CA GLN A 301 -27.01 8.67 2.59
C GLN A 301 -27.42 9.08 1.18
N CYS A 302 -28.53 9.81 1.06
CA CYS A 302 -29.18 10.09 -0.22
C CYS A 302 -28.92 11.51 -0.75
N SER A 303 -28.35 12.41 0.08
CA SER A 303 -28.11 13.81 -0.29
C SER A 303 -26.61 14.14 -0.43
N VAL A 304 -26.26 15.09 -1.29
CA VAL A 304 -24.87 15.53 -1.46
C VAL A 304 -24.47 16.54 -0.40
N MET A 305 -23.38 16.25 0.32
CA MET A 305 -22.76 17.14 1.29
C MET A 305 -21.23 17.11 1.12
N ALA A 306 -20.65 18.25 0.71
CA ALA A 306 -19.20 18.41 0.48
C ALA A 306 -18.57 17.33 -0.43
N GLY A 307 -19.24 17.03 -1.55
CA GLY A 307 -18.77 16.05 -2.55
C GLY A 307 -18.95 14.59 -2.12
N ARG A 308 -19.78 14.31 -1.10
CA ARG A 308 -20.05 12.97 -0.57
C ARG A 308 -21.53 12.81 -0.29
N CYS A 309 -22.03 11.58 -0.34
CA CYS A 309 -23.38 11.28 0.08
C CYS A 309 -23.50 11.23 1.61
N ALA A 310 -24.53 11.85 2.14
CA ALA A 310 -24.83 11.98 3.56
C ALA A 310 -26.35 12.03 3.79
N ALA A 311 -26.79 11.84 5.04
CA ALA A 311 -28.17 12.09 5.44
C ALA A 311 -28.33 13.58 5.77
N ALA A 312 -28.90 14.34 4.85
CA ALA A 312 -29.14 15.77 5.03
C ALA A 312 -30.36 16.02 5.93
N ASP A 313 -31.38 15.18 5.81
CA ASP A 313 -32.64 15.33 6.54
C ASP A 313 -33.27 13.99 6.94
N ASN A 314 -34.41 14.06 7.63
CA ASN A 314 -35.14 12.88 8.09
C ASN A 314 -35.79 12.11 6.93
N VAL A 315 -35.98 12.72 5.77
CA VAL A 315 -36.52 12.04 4.57
C VAL A 315 -35.49 11.04 4.06
N ASP A 316 -34.21 11.44 4.01
CA ASP A 316 -33.11 10.54 3.68
C ASP A 316 -33.07 9.32 4.62
N CYS A 317 -33.15 9.56 5.93
CA CYS A 317 -33.11 8.50 6.93
C CYS A 317 -34.34 7.60 6.89
N GLY A 318 -35.54 8.18 6.71
CA GLY A 318 -36.80 7.45 6.71
C GLY A 318 -36.93 6.41 5.60
N ARG A 319 -36.18 6.59 4.49
CA ARG A 319 -36.15 5.65 3.36
C ARG A 319 -35.17 4.48 3.55
N SER A 320 -34.36 4.51 4.61
CA SER A 320 -33.25 3.57 4.78
C SER A 320 -33.65 2.30 5.54
N VAL A 321 -33.01 1.17 5.19
CA VAL A 321 -33.10 -0.09 5.96
C VAL A 321 -32.71 0.15 7.42
N LEU A 322 -31.75 1.02 7.67
CA LEU A 322 -31.24 1.32 9.00
C LEU A 322 -32.29 2.08 9.87
N CYS A 323 -33.18 2.89 9.29
CA CYS A 323 -34.36 3.39 10.01
C CYS A 323 -35.35 2.26 10.32
N LEU A 324 -35.69 1.43 9.33
CA LEU A 324 -36.65 0.34 9.49
C LEU A 324 -36.22 -0.71 10.54
N GLU A 325 -34.96 -1.15 10.47
CA GLU A 325 -34.46 -2.24 11.30
C GLU A 325 -33.88 -1.75 12.62
N GLN A 326 -33.22 -0.59 12.63
CA GLN A 326 -32.48 -0.10 13.80
C GLN A 326 -33.12 1.13 14.46
N GLY A 327 -34.24 1.64 13.94
CA GLY A 327 -34.95 2.79 14.51
C GLY A 327 -34.19 4.11 14.39
N LYS A 328 -33.15 4.19 13.57
CA LYS A 328 -32.38 5.45 13.41
C LYS A 328 -32.96 6.24 12.24
N CYS A 329 -34.00 6.99 12.52
CA CYS A 329 -34.80 7.66 11.51
C CYS A 329 -34.58 9.18 11.45
N THR A 330 -33.74 9.73 12.33
CA THR A 330 -33.45 11.17 12.38
C THR A 330 -32.05 11.48 11.84
N ALA A 331 -31.93 12.45 10.94
CA ALA A 331 -30.64 12.92 10.45
C ALA A 331 -29.94 13.83 11.45
N LYS A 332 -28.67 13.54 11.70
CA LYS A 332 -27.80 14.35 12.55
C LYS A 332 -26.37 14.29 12.05
N ARG A 333 -25.80 15.44 11.68
CA ARG A 333 -24.40 15.58 11.19
C ARG A 333 -24.08 14.61 10.03
N GLY A 334 -25.00 14.51 9.07
CA GLY A 334 -24.80 13.68 7.86
C GLY A 334 -25.02 12.17 8.07
N ARG A 335 -25.58 11.74 9.21
CA ARG A 335 -25.83 10.34 9.54
C ARG A 335 -27.21 10.16 10.17
N CYS A 336 -27.78 8.97 10.05
CA CYS A 336 -29.03 8.60 10.71
C CYS A 336 -28.79 8.08 12.13
N VAL A 337 -29.55 8.62 13.08
CA VAL A 337 -29.50 8.28 14.51
C VAL A 337 -30.90 8.10 15.08
N ALA A 338 -31.01 7.39 16.20
CA ALA A 338 -32.24 7.27 17.00
C ALA A 338 -32.26 8.37 18.07
N LEU A 339 -33.18 9.33 17.98
CA LEU A 339 -33.32 10.42 18.97
C LEU A 339 -34.52 10.26 19.89
N GLY A 340 -35.49 9.41 19.55
CA GLY A 340 -36.67 9.19 20.39
C GLY A 340 -37.08 7.72 20.46
N ASP A 341 -37.61 7.32 21.61
CA ASP A 341 -38.11 5.96 21.86
C ASP A 341 -39.10 5.51 20.80
N GLY A 342 -39.94 6.43 20.29
CA GLY A 342 -40.89 6.12 19.23
C GLY A 342 -40.23 5.61 17.94
N GLU A 343 -39.01 6.07 17.60
CA GLU A 343 -38.26 5.54 16.45
C GLU A 343 -37.76 4.11 16.73
N CYS A 344 -37.26 3.88 17.95
CA CYS A 344 -36.82 2.56 18.38
C CYS A 344 -37.96 1.55 18.47
N GLN A 345 -39.12 1.95 18.99
CA GLN A 345 -40.30 1.09 19.14
C GLN A 345 -40.86 0.63 17.80
N ARG A 346 -40.71 1.42 16.74
CA ARG A 346 -41.10 1.03 15.38
C ARG A 346 -40.08 0.14 14.68
N ALA A 347 -38.88 -0.02 15.24
CA ALA A 347 -37.80 -0.76 14.61
C ALA A 347 -38.08 -2.28 14.65
N THR A 348 -38.10 -2.91 13.48
CA THR A 348 -38.46 -4.33 13.35
C THR A 348 -37.44 -5.25 14.01
N VAL A 349 -36.15 -4.94 13.90
CA VAL A 349 -35.07 -5.77 14.46
C VAL A 349 -34.67 -5.29 15.85
N ALA A 350 -34.30 -4.02 16.00
CA ALA A 350 -33.79 -3.51 17.27
C ALA A 350 -34.78 -3.69 18.42
N CYS A 351 -36.04 -3.30 18.25
CA CYS A 351 -37.04 -3.51 19.29
C CYS A 351 -37.73 -4.88 19.16
N GLY A 352 -38.20 -5.24 17.96
CA GLY A 352 -38.98 -6.47 17.75
C GLY A 352 -38.23 -7.76 18.04
N VAL A 353 -36.95 -7.85 17.67
CA VAL A 353 -36.12 -9.07 17.86
C VAL A 353 -35.20 -8.93 19.06
N GLU A 354 -34.50 -7.80 19.18
CA GLU A 354 -33.41 -7.63 20.15
C GLU A 354 -33.84 -6.97 21.46
N GLN A 355 -35.10 -6.53 21.58
CA GLN A 355 -35.67 -5.87 22.77
C GLN A 355 -34.98 -4.54 23.15
N ARG A 356 -34.32 -3.89 22.18
CA ARG A 356 -33.72 -2.56 22.30
C ARG A 356 -34.74 -1.49 21.87
N CYS A 357 -35.60 -1.07 22.80
CA CYS A 357 -36.74 -0.20 22.49
C CYS A 357 -36.62 1.24 23.03
N VAL A 358 -35.50 1.62 23.64
CA VAL A 358 -35.28 2.97 24.21
C VAL A 358 -34.14 3.67 23.49
N ALA A 359 -34.30 4.94 23.14
CA ALA A 359 -33.28 5.73 22.47
C ALA A 359 -32.27 6.28 23.48
N ALA A 360 -30.99 5.93 23.30
CA ALA A 360 -29.88 6.47 24.09
C ALA A 360 -28.63 6.63 23.22
N GLY A 361 -27.95 7.77 23.32
CA GLY A 361 -26.70 8.01 22.60
C GLY A 361 -26.80 7.93 21.08
N GLY A 362 -27.97 8.17 20.49
CA GLY A 362 -28.19 8.06 19.04
C GLY A 362 -28.46 6.63 18.53
N SER A 363 -28.67 5.67 19.43
CA SER A 363 -28.98 4.27 19.11
C SER A 363 -30.07 3.73 20.02
N CYS A 364 -30.69 2.62 19.62
CA CYS A 364 -31.64 1.91 20.48
C CYS A 364 -30.92 0.99 21.46
N VAL A 365 -31.32 0.97 22.72
CA VAL A 365 -30.77 0.16 23.80
C VAL A 365 -31.88 -0.59 24.55
N LYS A 366 -31.51 -1.64 25.28
CA LYS A 366 -32.41 -2.27 26.26
C LYS A 366 -32.63 -1.29 27.41
N ARG A 367 -33.81 -1.37 28.03
CA ARG A 367 -34.02 -0.73 29.34
C ARG A 367 -33.12 -1.37 30.39
#